data_AF-A0A0Q7DA37-F1
#
_entry.id   AF-A0A0Q7DA37-F1
#
_cell.length_a   1.000
_cell.length_b   1.000
_cell.length_c   1.000
_cell.angle_alpha   90.00
_cell.angle_beta   90.00
_cell.angle_gamma   90.00
#
_symmetry.space_group_name_H-M   'P 1'
#
loop_
_entity.id
_entity.type
_entity.pdbx_description
1 polymer ?
#
loop_
_entity_poly.entity_id
_entity_poly.type
_entity_poly.pdbx_seq_one_letter_code
_entity_poly.pdbx_strand_id
1 'polypeptide(L)'
;MQAGTLIAAAMVTGLQSDLPGQVVAQVTQPVFDSQTGRTLLIPPGAKLIGAYDSKLAFGQRRVHVVWTRLLLPNGRSVTLGDFPAGDALGRAGLEDQVDRHWGVLFGMAALSTLLAIGSEVGADDDDELVRAIRRGGADTFNQVGQQAVAQALSQAPTLKIRPGALVRVIVTDDLKLQPYQEHSRWPND
;
A
#
# COMPACT_ATOMS: atom_id res chain seq x y z
N MET A 1 -16.91 17.22 -16.06
CA MET A 1 -16.58 17.20 -14.62
C MET A 1 -15.26 17.92 -14.46
N GLN A 2 -15.18 18.88 -13.53
CA GLN A 2 -13.97 19.66 -13.32
C GLN A 2 -12.96 18.94 -12.42
N ALA A 3 -11.70 19.32 -12.57
CA ALA A 3 -10.65 19.02 -11.61
C ALA A 3 -11.06 19.40 -10.17
N GLY A 4 -10.57 18.65 -9.19
CA GLY A 4 -10.93 18.77 -7.77
C GLY A 4 -12.15 17.94 -7.34
N THR A 5 -12.89 17.34 -8.28
CA THR A 5 -14.00 16.43 -7.94
C THR A 5 -13.47 15.16 -7.27
N LEU A 6 -14.14 14.70 -6.20
CA LEU A 6 -13.82 13.45 -5.51
C LEU A 6 -14.82 12.35 -5.89
N ILE A 7 -14.31 11.23 -6.42
CA ILE A 7 -15.14 10.04 -6.66
C ILE A 7 -14.99 9.10 -5.47
N ALA A 8 -16.08 8.84 -4.75
CA ALA A 8 -16.09 7.88 -3.65
C ALA A 8 -16.12 6.44 -4.20
N ALA A 9 -15.21 5.59 -3.73
CA ALA A 9 -15.16 4.20 -4.12
C ALA A 9 -14.73 3.29 -2.96
N ALA A 10 -14.90 1.99 -3.14
CA ALA A 10 -14.37 0.96 -2.25
C ALA A 10 -13.54 -0.04 -3.05
N MET A 11 -12.41 -0.45 -2.51
CA MET A 11 -11.54 -1.47 -3.12
C MET A 11 -12.33 -2.77 -3.30
N VAL A 12 -12.27 -3.35 -4.50
CA VAL A 12 -12.78 -4.70 -4.78
C VAL A 12 -11.67 -5.72 -4.57
N THR A 13 -10.47 -5.41 -5.05
CA THR A 13 -9.27 -6.22 -4.85
C THR A 13 -8.45 -5.68 -3.67
N GLY A 14 -7.75 -6.58 -2.97
CA GLY A 14 -6.69 -6.16 -2.06
C GLY A 14 -5.45 -5.68 -2.82
N LEU A 15 -4.53 -5.06 -2.10
CA LEU A 15 -3.23 -4.62 -2.59
C LEU A 15 -2.16 -4.92 -1.55
N GLN A 16 -0.98 -5.37 -2.00
CA GLN A 16 0.20 -5.58 -1.19
C GLN A 16 1.40 -4.98 -1.90
N SER A 17 2.16 -4.12 -1.23
CA SER A 17 3.26 -3.36 -1.86
C SER A 17 4.48 -4.18 -2.24
N ASP A 18 4.49 -5.50 -2.02
CA ASP A 18 5.66 -6.35 -2.32
C ASP A 18 5.88 -6.51 -3.83
N LEU A 19 4.81 -6.39 -4.63
CA LEU A 19 4.84 -6.55 -6.08
C LEU A 19 3.96 -5.49 -6.75
N PRO A 20 4.42 -4.82 -7.83
CA PRO A 20 3.58 -3.89 -8.55
C PRO A 20 2.43 -4.64 -9.23
N GLY A 21 1.30 -3.98 -9.39
CA GLY A 21 0.13 -4.64 -9.95
C GLY A 21 -1.02 -3.72 -10.29
N GLN A 22 -2.12 -4.34 -10.71
CA GLN A 22 -3.38 -3.66 -10.94
C GLN A 22 -4.33 -3.86 -9.77
N VAL A 23 -5.19 -2.87 -9.56
CA VAL A 23 -6.25 -2.90 -8.56
C VAL A 23 -7.59 -2.50 -9.16
N VAL A 24 -8.66 -2.99 -8.55
CA VAL A 24 -10.02 -2.63 -8.90
C VAL A 24 -10.70 -2.00 -7.69
N ALA A 25 -11.41 -0.90 -7.92
CA ALA A 25 -12.36 -0.34 -6.98
C ALA A 25 -13.74 -0.17 -7.63
N GLN A 26 -14.76 -0.04 -6.81
CA GLN A 26 -16.14 0.18 -7.24
C GLN A 26 -16.65 1.49 -6.65
N VAL A 27 -17.20 2.34 -7.52
CA VAL A 27 -17.79 3.62 -7.14
C VAL A 27 -18.99 3.36 -6.21
N THR A 28 -19.01 4.03 -5.08
CA THR A 28 -20.02 3.83 -4.02
C THR A 28 -21.09 4.91 -4.00
N GLN A 29 -20.82 6.07 -4.61
CA GLN A 29 -21.75 7.20 -4.64
C GLN A 29 -21.89 7.73 -6.08
N PRO A 30 -23.09 8.17 -6.48
CA PRO A 30 -23.27 8.82 -7.78
C PRO A 30 -22.44 10.11 -7.87
N VAL A 31 -21.85 10.36 -9.03
CA VAL A 31 -21.13 11.60 -9.34
C VAL A 31 -21.88 12.35 -10.42
N PHE A 32 -22.22 13.61 -10.13
CA PHE A 32 -22.95 14.50 -11.02
C PHE A 32 -22.01 15.50 -11.71
N ASP A 33 -22.50 16.20 -12.73
CA ASP A 33 -21.75 17.25 -13.39
C ASP A 33 -21.43 18.41 -12.45
N SER A 34 -20.25 19.02 -12.62
CA SER A 34 -19.78 20.10 -11.74
C SER A 34 -20.41 21.46 -12.03
N GLN A 35 -21.09 21.64 -13.17
CA GLN A 35 -21.70 22.94 -13.55
C GLN A 35 -23.07 23.14 -12.90
N THR A 36 -23.91 22.10 -12.93
CA THR A 36 -25.30 22.15 -12.47
C THR A 36 -25.55 21.21 -11.28
N GLY A 37 -24.78 20.14 -11.14
CA GLY A 37 -25.00 19.10 -10.13
C GLY A 37 -26.22 18.22 -10.39
N ARG A 38 -26.84 18.29 -11.57
CA ARG A 38 -28.13 17.64 -11.87
C ARG A 38 -27.98 16.45 -12.80
N THR A 39 -26.92 16.40 -13.59
CA THR A 39 -26.70 15.39 -14.61
C THR A 39 -25.83 14.28 -14.04
N LEU A 40 -26.36 13.07 -13.94
CA LEU A 40 -25.58 11.91 -13.52
C LEU A 40 -24.50 11.60 -14.55
N LEU A 41 -23.24 11.55 -14.13
CA LEU A 41 -22.10 11.23 -14.99
C LEU A 41 -21.54 9.84 -14.69
N ILE A 42 -21.42 9.50 -13.40
CA ILE A 42 -20.87 8.21 -12.94
C ILE A 42 -21.85 7.62 -11.94
N PRO A 43 -22.54 6.51 -12.25
CA PRO A 43 -23.42 5.84 -11.31
C PRO A 43 -22.62 5.03 -10.28
N PRO A 44 -23.19 4.79 -9.07
CA PRO A 44 -22.66 3.77 -8.17
C PRO A 44 -22.63 2.41 -8.88
N GLY A 45 -21.63 1.61 -8.57
CA GLY A 45 -21.38 0.34 -9.26
C GLY A 45 -20.46 0.43 -10.47
N ALA A 46 -20.14 1.63 -10.96
CA ALA A 46 -19.06 1.81 -11.92
C ALA A 46 -17.73 1.27 -11.35
N LYS A 47 -16.89 0.66 -12.19
CA LYS A 47 -15.61 0.09 -11.76
C LYS A 47 -14.46 1.00 -12.16
N LEU A 48 -13.50 1.15 -11.27
CA LEU A 48 -12.24 1.84 -11.49
C LEU A 48 -11.14 0.80 -11.60
N ILE A 49 -10.29 0.94 -12.61
CA ILE A 49 -9.06 0.17 -12.76
C ILE A 49 -7.90 1.11 -12.47
N GLY A 50 -7.00 0.66 -11.62
CA GLY A 50 -5.81 1.41 -11.24
C GLY A 50 -4.57 0.53 -11.23
N ALA A 51 -3.44 1.17 -11.01
CA ALA A 51 -2.14 0.54 -10.87
C ALA A 51 -1.38 1.14 -9.70
N TYR A 52 -0.44 0.36 -9.17
CA TYR A 52 0.46 0.77 -8.09
C TYR A 52 1.85 0.19 -8.32
N ASP A 53 2.85 0.89 -7.80
CA ASP A 53 4.24 0.43 -7.78
C ASP A 53 4.56 -0.21 -6.43
N SER A 54 5.58 -1.07 -6.38
CA SER A 54 6.08 -1.72 -5.16
C SER A 54 7.21 -0.93 -4.49
N LYS A 55 7.68 0.16 -5.10
CA LYS A 55 8.80 0.96 -4.58
C LYS A 55 8.38 1.81 -3.39
N LEU A 56 8.51 1.27 -2.19
CA LEU A 56 8.37 2.01 -0.95
C LEU A 56 9.74 2.44 -0.43
N ALA A 57 9.87 3.74 -0.11
CA ALA A 57 11.03 4.24 0.61
C ALA A 57 10.98 3.80 2.09
N PHE A 58 12.15 3.77 2.75
CA PHE A 58 12.22 3.54 4.18
C PHE A 58 11.33 4.56 4.94
N GLY A 59 10.51 4.06 5.87
CA GLY A 59 9.57 4.88 6.63
C GLY A 59 8.28 5.28 5.88
N GLN A 60 8.12 4.92 4.61
CA GLN A 60 6.89 5.16 3.87
C GLN A 60 5.74 4.32 4.45
N ARG A 61 4.60 4.96 4.70
CA ARG A 61 3.41 4.33 5.31
C ARG A 61 2.20 4.26 4.38
N ARG A 62 2.33 4.79 3.17
CA ARG A 62 1.23 4.96 2.23
C ARG A 62 1.62 4.45 0.84
N VAL A 63 0.75 3.70 0.21
CA VAL A 63 0.94 3.26 -1.17
C VAL A 63 0.36 4.28 -2.12
N HIS A 64 1.13 4.65 -3.13
CA HIS A 64 0.64 5.46 -4.23
C HIS A 64 -0.09 4.56 -5.24
N VAL A 65 -1.34 4.92 -5.52
CA VAL A 65 -2.18 4.24 -6.51
C VAL A 65 -2.67 5.32 -7.48
N VAL A 66 -2.66 5.00 -8.76
CA VAL A 66 -3.24 5.84 -9.82
C VAL A 66 -4.39 5.10 -10.49
N TRP A 67 -5.46 5.82 -10.80
CA TRP A 67 -6.64 5.31 -11.49
C TRP A 67 -6.57 5.67 -12.96
N THR A 68 -6.57 4.67 -13.83
CA THR A 68 -6.27 4.82 -15.25
C THR A 68 -7.48 4.59 -16.14
N ARG A 69 -8.53 3.93 -15.62
CA ARG A 69 -9.75 3.65 -16.39
C ARG A 69 -10.99 3.56 -15.51
N LEU A 70 -12.10 4.09 -16.04
CA LEU A 70 -13.45 3.99 -15.49
C LEU A 70 -14.32 3.16 -16.43
N LEU A 71 -14.97 2.14 -15.89
CA LEU A 71 -15.91 1.26 -16.59
C LEU A 71 -17.32 1.53 -16.05
N LEU A 72 -18.19 2.03 -16.92
CA LEU A 72 -19.58 2.33 -16.58
C LEU A 72 -20.44 1.07 -16.71
N PRO A 73 -21.52 0.93 -15.92
CA PRO A 73 -22.39 -0.26 -15.96
C PRO A 73 -23.07 -0.52 -17.30
N ASN A 74 -23.19 0.51 -18.16
CA ASN A 74 -23.70 0.40 -19.53
C ASN A 74 -22.64 -0.05 -20.56
N GLY A 75 -21.48 -0.51 -20.11
CA GLY A 75 -20.39 -1.02 -20.96
C GLY A 75 -19.45 0.04 -21.51
N ARG A 76 -19.74 1.33 -21.32
CA ARG A 76 -18.83 2.41 -21.74
C ARG A 76 -17.56 2.40 -20.88
N SER A 77 -16.42 2.58 -21.53
CA SER A 77 -15.11 2.68 -20.91
C SER A 77 -14.54 4.08 -21.15
N VAL A 78 -13.98 4.69 -20.11
CA VAL A 78 -13.37 6.03 -20.14
C VAL A 78 -11.95 5.90 -19.62
N THR A 79 -10.96 6.31 -20.41
CA THR A 79 -9.58 6.44 -19.96
C THR A 79 -9.47 7.68 -19.05
N LEU A 80 -8.75 7.54 -17.94
CA LEU A 80 -8.49 8.59 -16.96
C LEU A 80 -7.06 9.09 -17.12
N GLY A 81 -6.77 10.29 -16.63
CA GLY A 81 -5.44 10.91 -16.66
C GLY A 81 -4.55 10.49 -15.49
N ASP A 82 -4.52 9.19 -15.16
CA ASP A 82 -3.74 8.64 -14.02
C ASP A 82 -4.05 9.31 -12.68
N PHE A 83 -5.33 9.49 -12.39
CA PHE A 83 -5.79 10.23 -11.22
C PHE A 83 -5.34 9.57 -9.91
N PRO A 84 -4.74 10.31 -8.97
CA PRO A 84 -4.22 9.74 -7.74
C PRO A 84 -5.34 9.26 -6.82
N ALA A 85 -5.08 8.17 -6.11
CA ALA A 85 -5.91 7.72 -5.01
C ALA A 85 -5.65 8.56 -3.75
N GLY A 86 -6.72 8.86 -3.04
CA GLY A 86 -6.71 9.30 -1.65
C GLY A 86 -7.42 8.30 -0.74
N ASP A 87 -7.10 8.37 0.56
CA ASP A 87 -7.86 7.62 1.57
C ASP A 87 -9.26 8.21 1.79
N ALA A 88 -10.02 7.61 2.71
CA ALA A 88 -11.37 8.06 3.05
C ALA A 88 -11.46 9.54 3.47
N LEU A 89 -10.37 10.11 4.00
CA LEU A 89 -10.24 11.51 4.42
C LEU A 89 -9.69 12.42 3.31
N GLY A 90 -9.40 11.88 2.13
CA GLY A 90 -8.84 12.62 0.99
C GLY A 90 -7.33 12.86 1.06
N ARG A 91 -6.60 12.20 1.98
CA ARG A 91 -5.13 12.29 2.01
C ARG A 91 -4.54 11.46 0.89
N ALA A 92 -3.52 11.97 0.20
CA ALA A 92 -2.87 11.28 -0.91
C ALA A 92 -2.31 9.90 -0.52
N GLY A 93 -2.46 8.92 -1.41
CA GLY A 93 -2.07 7.52 -1.17
C GLY A 93 -2.99 6.80 -0.19
N LEU A 94 -2.84 5.49 -0.10
CA LEU A 94 -3.65 4.61 0.73
C LEU A 94 -2.85 4.08 1.93
N GLU A 95 -3.49 4.06 3.10
CA GLU A 95 -2.94 3.48 4.34
C GLU A 95 -4.03 2.66 5.02
N ASP A 96 -3.70 1.42 5.38
CA ASP A 96 -4.56 0.52 6.16
C ASP A 96 -3.68 -0.27 7.13
N GLN A 97 -3.12 -1.41 6.70
CA GLN A 97 -2.22 -2.22 7.52
C GLN A 97 -0.77 -2.05 7.08
N VAL A 98 0.14 -1.95 8.06
CA VAL A 98 1.59 -1.80 7.84
C VAL A 98 2.31 -2.93 8.58
N ASP A 99 2.96 -3.83 7.85
CA ASP A 99 3.91 -4.78 8.42
C ASP A 99 5.32 -4.19 8.31
N ARG A 100 6.04 -4.17 9.43
CA ARG A 100 7.39 -3.59 9.56
C ARG A 100 8.44 -4.63 9.91
N HIS A 101 8.06 -5.91 9.99
CA HIS A 101 8.96 -7.01 10.34
C HIS A 101 9.75 -6.83 11.66
N TRP A 102 9.27 -5.99 12.58
CA TRP A 102 9.93 -5.71 13.88
C TRP A 102 10.16 -6.96 14.72
N GLY A 103 9.31 -7.98 14.60
CA GLY A 103 9.48 -9.24 15.33
C GLY A 103 10.80 -9.94 14.99
N VAL A 104 11.23 -9.89 13.72
CA VAL A 104 12.50 -10.45 13.28
C VAL A 104 13.66 -9.64 13.87
N LEU A 105 13.57 -8.30 13.81
CA LEU A 105 14.57 -7.39 14.36
C LEU A 105 14.78 -7.58 15.88
N PHE A 106 13.70 -7.53 16.66
CA PHE A 106 13.78 -7.70 18.11
C PHE A 106 14.18 -9.13 18.51
N GLY A 107 13.74 -10.14 17.74
CA GLY A 107 14.18 -11.53 17.94
C GLY A 107 15.69 -11.69 17.76
N MET A 108 16.27 -11.12 16.70
CA MET A 108 17.71 -11.12 16.47
C MET A 108 18.49 -10.37 17.57
N ALA A 109 17.99 -9.21 18.00
CA ALA A 109 18.61 -8.44 19.07
C ALA A 109 18.58 -9.18 20.43
N ALA A 110 17.45 -9.84 20.75
CA ALA A 110 17.31 -10.62 21.97
C ALA A 110 18.24 -11.84 21.98
N LEU A 111 18.31 -12.60 20.88
CA LEU A 111 19.25 -13.72 20.73
C LEU A 111 20.70 -13.26 20.91
N SER A 112 21.07 -12.13 20.31
CA SER A 112 22.42 -11.56 20.44
C SER A 112 22.74 -11.18 21.89
N THR A 113 21.76 -10.61 22.61
CA THR A 113 21.92 -10.22 24.02
C THR A 113 22.08 -11.44 24.94
N LEU A 114 21.24 -12.47 24.76
CA LEU A 114 21.31 -13.71 25.54
C LEU A 114 22.65 -14.43 25.35
N LEU A 115 23.15 -14.48 24.12
CA LEU A 115 24.44 -15.10 23.82
C LEU A 115 25.62 -14.28 24.37
N ALA A 116 25.55 -12.95 24.33
CA ALA A 116 26.55 -12.08 24.95
C ALA A 116 26.65 -12.34 26.46
N ILE A 117 25.53 -12.41 27.17
CA ILE A 117 25.49 -12.71 28.60
C ILE A 117 25.96 -14.16 28.87
N GLY A 118 25.53 -15.13 28.07
CA GLY A 118 25.98 -16.52 28.20
C GLY A 118 27.48 -16.70 27.98
N SER A 119 28.07 -15.89 27.08
CA SER A 119 29.52 -15.85 26.89
C SER A 119 30.26 -15.26 28.09
N GLU A 120 29.61 -14.41 28.89
CA GLU A 120 30.15 -13.76 30.09
C GLU A 120 30.14 -14.69 31.31
N VAL A 121 29.06 -15.46 31.49
CA VAL A 121 28.81 -16.33 32.66
C VAL A 121 29.54 -17.69 32.60
N GLY A 122 29.99 -18.15 31.43
CA GLY A 122 30.69 -19.43 31.27
C GLY A 122 32.22 -19.40 31.45
N ALA A 123 32.80 -18.33 32.00
CA ALA A 123 34.26 -18.11 32.02
C ALA A 123 34.90 -18.16 33.41
N ASP A 124 34.64 -19.26 34.12
CA ASP A 124 35.41 -19.60 35.32
C ASP A 124 36.56 -20.59 35.04
N ASP A 125 36.89 -20.88 33.78
CA ASP A 125 38.08 -21.69 33.43
C ASP A 125 39.03 -20.96 32.46
N ASP A 126 40.30 -20.95 32.85
CA ASP A 126 41.38 -20.06 32.42
C ASP A 126 42.06 -20.54 31.11
N ASP A 127 41.28 -20.91 30.10
CA ASP A 127 41.80 -21.50 28.85
C ASP A 127 42.09 -20.43 27.77
N GLU A 128 43.30 -20.47 27.21
CA GLU A 128 43.74 -19.59 26.10
C GLU A 128 42.82 -19.72 24.87
N LEU A 129 42.25 -20.91 24.69
CA LEU A 129 41.21 -21.22 23.70
C LEU A 129 39.91 -20.45 23.96
N VAL A 130 39.47 -20.33 25.22
CA VAL A 130 38.28 -19.55 25.61
C VAL A 130 38.52 -18.05 25.37
N ARG A 131 39.73 -17.54 25.60
CA ARG A 131 40.10 -16.14 25.31
C ARG A 131 40.19 -15.85 23.80
N ALA A 132 40.64 -16.81 22.99
CA ALA A 132 40.70 -16.71 21.54
C ALA A 132 39.29 -16.78 20.90
N ILE A 133 38.43 -17.69 21.39
CA ILE A 133 37.01 -17.80 21.01
C ILE A 133 36.26 -16.53 21.44
N ARG A 134 36.54 -15.95 22.61
CA ARG A 134 35.94 -14.68 23.04
C ARG A 134 36.31 -13.52 22.13
N ARG A 135 37.58 -13.33 21.76
CA ARG A 135 38.00 -12.23 20.87
C ARG A 135 37.53 -12.45 19.43
N GLY A 136 37.79 -13.62 18.86
CA GLY A 136 37.37 -13.95 17.49
C GLY A 136 35.85 -14.04 17.33
N GLY A 137 35.16 -14.55 18.35
CA GLY A 137 33.70 -14.61 18.42
C GLY A 137 33.08 -13.22 18.60
N ALA A 138 33.44 -12.48 19.64
CA ALA A 138 32.80 -11.18 19.93
C ALA A 138 32.97 -10.17 18.79
N ASP A 139 34.15 -10.11 18.15
CA ASP A 139 34.39 -9.19 17.03
C ASP A 139 33.60 -9.62 15.78
N THR A 140 33.55 -10.91 15.47
CA THR A 140 32.77 -11.44 14.33
C THR A 140 31.26 -11.28 14.56
N PHE A 141 30.77 -11.52 15.78
CA PHE A 141 29.36 -11.37 16.13
C PHE A 141 28.90 -9.91 16.12
N ASN A 142 29.74 -8.98 16.60
CA ASN A 142 29.43 -7.55 16.50
C ASN A 142 29.28 -7.13 15.02
N GLN A 143 30.14 -7.63 14.13
CA GLN A 143 30.04 -7.34 12.70
C GLN A 143 28.80 -7.96 12.04
N VAL A 144 28.53 -9.25 12.30
CA VAL A 144 27.36 -9.96 11.75
C VAL A 144 26.05 -9.36 12.29
N GLY A 145 25.99 -9.02 13.58
CA GLY A 145 24.83 -8.38 14.20
C GLY A 145 24.55 -6.99 13.61
N GLN A 146 25.58 -6.15 13.47
CA GLN A 146 25.46 -4.85 12.82
C GLN A 146 25.01 -4.97 11.36
N GLN A 147 25.55 -5.94 10.61
CA GLN A 147 25.18 -6.19 9.23
C GLN A 147 23.73 -6.70 9.10
N ALA A 148 23.29 -7.59 10.00
CA ALA A 148 21.91 -8.08 10.03
C ALA A 148 20.91 -6.96 10.37
N VAL A 149 21.22 -6.12 11.35
CA VAL A 149 20.42 -4.94 11.69
C VAL A 149 20.39 -3.96 10.52
N ALA A 150 21.53 -3.67 9.89
CA ALA A 150 21.58 -2.81 8.70
C ALA A 150 20.74 -3.39 7.55
N GLN A 151 20.82 -4.70 7.32
CA GLN A 151 20.03 -5.38 6.29
C GLN A 151 18.53 -5.36 6.60
N ALA A 152 18.14 -5.58 7.86
CA ALA A 152 16.74 -5.55 8.25
C ALA A 152 16.17 -4.11 8.26
N LEU A 153 16.97 -3.10 8.61
CA LEU A 153 16.60 -1.69 8.43
C LEU A 153 16.55 -1.28 6.95
N SER A 154 17.26 -1.97 6.06
CA SER A 154 17.21 -1.72 4.61
C SER A 154 15.97 -2.32 3.94
N GLN A 155 15.23 -3.21 4.61
CA GLN A 155 14.00 -3.79 4.07
C GLN A 155 12.84 -2.81 4.21
N ALA A 156 12.19 -2.49 3.08
CA ALA A 156 11.00 -1.66 3.07
C ALA A 156 9.83 -2.39 3.78
N PRO A 157 8.94 -1.66 4.47
CA PRO A 157 7.76 -2.28 5.07
C PRO A 157 6.78 -2.78 3.99
N THR A 158 6.00 -3.82 4.31
CA THR A 158 4.88 -4.26 3.47
C THR A 158 3.61 -3.50 3.85
N LEU A 159 3.06 -2.75 2.91
CA LEU A 159 1.78 -2.06 3.06
C LEU A 159 0.68 -2.91 2.44
N LYS A 160 -0.39 -3.15 3.21
CA LYS A 160 -1.53 -3.98 2.81
C LYS A 160 -2.80 -3.14 2.87
N ILE A 161 -3.52 -3.10 1.75
CA ILE A 161 -4.85 -2.49 1.67
C ILE A 161 -5.86 -3.61 1.44
N ARG A 162 -6.84 -3.75 2.34
CA ARG A 162 -7.82 -4.82 2.26
C ARG A 162 -8.92 -4.55 1.21
N PRO A 163 -9.52 -5.60 0.62
CA PRO A 163 -10.81 -5.48 -0.04
C PRO A 163 -11.84 -4.77 0.86
N GLY A 164 -12.65 -3.91 0.29
CA GLY A 164 -13.62 -3.08 0.99
C GLY A 164 -13.07 -1.78 1.58
N ALA A 165 -11.76 -1.54 1.53
CA ALA A 165 -11.19 -0.26 1.97
C ALA A 165 -11.78 0.92 1.18
N LEU A 166 -12.22 1.96 1.89
CA LEU A 166 -12.77 3.16 1.27
C LEU A 166 -11.65 4.03 0.71
N VAL A 167 -11.83 4.45 -0.55
CA VAL A 167 -10.87 5.27 -1.29
C VAL A 167 -11.58 6.42 -1.99
N ARG A 168 -10.80 7.45 -2.31
CA ARG A 168 -11.23 8.60 -3.11
C ARG A 168 -10.39 8.63 -4.38
N VAL A 169 -11.01 8.82 -5.53
CA VAL A 169 -10.29 9.26 -6.73
C VAL A 169 -10.28 10.78 -6.72
N ILE A 170 -9.10 11.38 -6.78
CA ILE A 170 -8.95 12.83 -6.88
C ILE A 170 -8.79 13.17 -8.36
N VAL A 171 -9.81 13.79 -8.95
CA VAL A 171 -9.77 14.18 -10.37
C VAL A 171 -8.82 15.36 -10.51
N THR A 172 -7.67 15.18 -11.16
CA THR A 172 -6.65 16.24 -11.30
C THR A 172 -6.86 17.12 -12.53
N ASP A 173 -7.58 16.60 -13.53
CA ASP A 173 -7.80 17.26 -14.80
C ASP A 173 -9.27 17.15 -15.21
N ASP A 174 -9.74 18.13 -15.99
CA ASP A 174 -11.11 18.15 -16.47
C ASP A 174 -11.45 16.89 -17.27
N LEU A 175 -12.44 16.13 -16.77
CA LEU A 175 -12.91 14.92 -17.40
C LEU A 175 -14.21 15.19 -18.16
N LYS A 176 -14.16 15.03 -19.49
CA LYS A 176 -15.33 15.14 -20.36
C LYS A 176 -16.09 13.82 -20.36
N LEU A 177 -17.26 13.82 -19.75
CA LEU A 177 -18.19 12.69 -19.72
C LEU A 177 -19.51 13.11 -20.35
N GLN A 178 -20.07 12.26 -21.19
CA GLN A 178 -21.47 12.38 -21.59
C GLN A 178 -22.37 11.95 -20.42
N PRO A 179 -23.61 12.50 -20.33
CA PRO A 179 -24.60 12.03 -19.38
C PRO A 179 -24.70 10.50 -19.35
N TYR A 180 -24.79 9.92 -18.16
CA TYR A 180 -25.01 8.50 -18.03
C TYR A 180 -26.43 8.17 -18.48
N GLN A 181 -26.53 7.23 -19.42
CA GLN A 181 -27.79 6.66 -19.90
C GLN A 181 -27.77 5.18 -19.52
N GLU A 182 -28.76 4.76 -18.75
CA GLU A 182 -28.96 3.35 -18.46
C GLU A 182 -29.41 2.65 -19.75
N HIS A 183 -28.65 1.65 -20.20
CA HIS A 183 -29.18 0.76 -21.23
C HIS A 183 -30.18 -0.16 -20.54
N SER A 184 -31.47 -0.01 -20.86
CA SER A 184 -32.48 -0.99 -20.46
C SER A 184 -32.01 -2.38 -20.87
N ARG A 185 -31.79 -3.28 -19.91
CA ARG A 185 -31.36 -4.66 -20.16
C ARG A 185 -32.45 -5.54 -20.77
N TRP A 186 -33.60 -4.96 -21.11
CA TRP A 186 -34.77 -5.67 -21.61
C TRP A 186 -35.37 -4.88 -22.79
N PRO A 187 -35.46 -5.47 -23.99
CA PRO A 187 -36.28 -4.93 -25.05
C PRO A 187 -37.74 -5.30 -24.78
N ASN A 188 -38.51 -4.36 -24.20
CA ASN A 188 -39.97 -4.31 -24.04
C ASN A 188 -40.69 -5.52 -23.40
N ASP A 189 -41.81 -5.17 -22.77
CA ASP A 189 -42.95 -6.05 -22.44
C ASP A 189 -43.43 -6.90 -23.64
#